data_AF-A0A8S3J2C2-F1
#
_entry.id   AF-A0A8S3J2C2-F1
#
_cell.length_a   1.000
_cell.length_b   1.000
_cell.length_c   1.000
_cell.angle_alpha   90.00
_cell.angle_beta   90.00
_cell.angle_gamma   90.00
#
_symmetry.space_group_name_H-M   'P 1'
#
loop_
_entity.id
_entity.type
_entity.pdbx_description
1 polymer ?
#
loop_
_entity_poly.entity_id
_entity_poly.type
_entity_poly.pdbx_seq_one_letter_code
_entity_poly.pdbx_strand_id
1 'polypeptide(L)'
;MIWGNFYYVYMARKLSYKEKRDDVCTMPYGINTPGAFAFIYVIILPTYNHCMLSREKNYCQEMAWYVALASNFVTGIILLLLCLFGEFIRKKTPSVALLSSISGLGFVYLALNQFFPLAATPMVSYIPLAIVMLGYFGG
;
A
#
# COMPACT_ATOMS: atom_id res chain seq x y z
N MET A 1 10.85 -10.63 -1.08
CA MET A 1 10.15 -10.86 0.21
C MET A 1 10.88 -11.87 1.08
N ILE A 2 11.25 -13.06 0.55
CA ILE A 2 11.95 -14.11 1.31
C ILE A 2 13.24 -13.60 1.99
N TRP A 3 14.14 -12.95 1.25
CA TRP A 3 15.39 -12.40 1.80
C TRP A 3 15.19 -11.36 2.91
N GLY A 4 14.20 -10.48 2.78
CA GLY A 4 13.87 -9.48 3.80
C GLY A 4 13.34 -10.12 5.08
N ASN A 5 12.51 -11.16 4.95
CA ASN A 5 12.02 -11.92 6.10
C ASN A 5 13.16 -12.64 6.82
N PHE A 6 14.11 -13.26 6.11
CA PHE A 6 15.30 -13.85 6.73
C PHE A 6 16.12 -12.82 7.51
N TYR A 7 16.28 -11.61 6.95
CA TYR A 7 16.99 -10.53 7.64
C TYR A 7 16.26 -10.04 8.90
N TYR A 8 14.93 -9.91 8.85
CA TYR A 8 14.13 -9.54 10.02
C TYR A 8 14.14 -10.63 11.10
N VAL A 9 14.11 -11.91 10.71
CA VAL A 9 14.30 -13.04 11.63
C VAL A 9 15.67 -12.97 12.30
N TYR A 10 16.73 -12.68 11.53
CA TYR A 10 18.06 -12.48 12.08
C TYR A 10 18.11 -11.31 13.07
N MET A 11 17.47 -10.17 12.76
CA MET A 11 17.39 -9.02 13.67
C MET A 11 16.61 -9.33 14.95
N ALA A 12 15.47 -10.01 14.85
CA ALA A 12 14.69 -10.42 16.01
C ALA A 12 15.46 -11.39 16.91
N ARG A 13 16.17 -12.35 16.31
CA ARG A 13 17.05 -13.27 17.05
C ARG A 13 18.16 -12.52 17.77
N LYS A 14 18.81 -11.56 17.11
CA LYS A 14 19.85 -10.72 17.73
C LYS A 14 19.30 -9.89 18.90
N LEU A 15 18.07 -9.37 18.77
CA LEU A 15 17.41 -8.60 19.82
C LEU A 15 17.00 -9.48 21.02
N SER A 16 16.46 -10.67 20.75
CA SER A 16 16.08 -11.67 21.77
C SER A 16 17.27 -12.03 22.66
N TYR A 17 18.45 -12.30 22.09
CA TYR A 17 19.66 -12.57 22.88
C TYR A 17 20.14 -11.37 23.69
N LYS A 18 19.99 -10.15 23.17
CA LYS A 18 20.42 -8.93 23.86
C LYS A 18 19.53 -8.61 25.06
N GLU A 19 18.21 -8.75 24.89
CA GLU A 19 17.20 -8.45 25.91
C GLU A 19 16.89 -9.64 26.84
N LYS A 20 17.45 -10.84 26.55
CA LYS A 20 17.17 -12.11 27.23
C LYS A 20 15.67 -12.42 27.32
N ARG A 21 14.97 -12.21 26.20
CA ARG A 21 13.51 -12.36 26.07
C ARG A 21 13.17 -13.36 24.97
N ASP A 22 12.21 -14.23 25.26
CA ASP A 22 11.73 -15.27 24.32
C ASP A 22 10.46 -14.84 23.56
N ASP A 23 9.85 -13.70 23.90
CA ASP A 23 8.61 -13.18 23.31
C ASP A 23 8.84 -12.21 22.13
N VAL A 24 10.00 -12.27 21.48
CA VAL A 24 10.35 -11.39 20.36
C VAL A 24 9.76 -11.91 19.05
N CYS A 25 8.72 -11.24 18.57
CA CYS A 25 8.09 -11.52 17.27
C CYS A 25 8.63 -10.64 16.14
N THR A 26 8.76 -11.20 14.95
CA THR A 26 9.06 -10.42 13.72
C THR A 26 7.78 -9.93 13.07
N MET A 27 7.81 -8.72 12.52
CA MET A 27 6.75 -8.28 11.62
C MET A 27 7.03 -8.83 10.20
N PRO A 28 6.09 -9.51 9.55
CA PRO A 28 6.32 -10.04 8.21
C PRO A 28 6.55 -8.88 7.22
N TYR A 29 7.58 -9.01 6.39
CA TYR A 29 7.84 -8.08 5.30
C TYR A 29 6.83 -8.30 4.18
N GLY A 30 5.74 -7.53 4.22
CA GLY A 30 4.63 -7.56 3.27
C GLY A 30 4.72 -6.49 2.17
N ILE A 31 3.78 -6.56 1.21
CA ILE A 31 3.59 -5.51 0.21
C ILE A 31 2.96 -4.29 0.91
N ASN A 32 3.42 -3.09 0.54
CA ASN A 32 2.77 -1.85 0.92
C ASN A 32 1.51 -1.64 0.07
N THR A 33 0.39 -2.21 0.51
CA THR A 33 -0.89 -2.16 -0.22
C THR A 33 -1.39 -0.72 -0.45
N PRO A 34 -1.39 0.20 0.54
CA PRO A 34 -1.74 1.61 0.29
C PRO A 34 -0.85 2.27 -0.78
N GLY A 35 0.45 1.99 -0.77
CA GLY A 35 1.38 2.49 -1.78
C GLY A 35 1.10 1.93 -3.18
N ALA A 36 0.77 0.64 -3.27
CA ALA A 36 0.40 0.01 -4.53
C ALA A 36 -0.89 0.60 -5.12
N PHE A 37 -1.91 0.85 -4.28
CA PHE A 37 -3.13 1.50 -4.72
C PHE A 37 -2.90 2.94 -5.19
N ALA A 38 -2.08 3.71 -4.48
CA ALA A 38 -1.69 5.04 -4.95
C ALA A 38 -1.04 4.96 -6.34
N PHE A 39 -0.15 4.00 -6.57
CA PHE A 39 0.48 3.81 -7.89
C PHE A 39 -0.54 3.50 -9.00
N ILE A 40 -1.44 2.56 -8.74
CA ILE A 40 -2.45 2.14 -9.71
C ILE A 40 -3.39 3.29 -10.05
N TYR A 41 -3.97 3.94 -9.04
CA TYR A 41 -5.03 4.92 -9.24
C TYR A 41 -4.54 6.33 -9.57
N VAL A 42 -3.33 6.72 -9.12
CA VAL A 42 -2.80 8.08 -9.34
C VAL A 42 -1.87 8.15 -10.56
N ILE A 43 -1.24 7.04 -10.95
CA ILE A 43 -0.25 7.04 -12.04
C ILE A 43 -0.74 6.20 -13.21
N ILE A 44 -0.95 4.90 -12.99
CA ILE A 44 -1.17 3.95 -14.10
C ILE A 44 -2.52 4.18 -14.77
N LEU A 45 -3.60 4.22 -13.99
CA LEU A 45 -4.96 4.39 -14.48
C LEU A 45 -5.17 5.71 -15.24
N PRO A 46 -4.77 6.89 -14.73
CA PRO A 46 -4.92 8.13 -15.50
C PRO A 46 -4.05 8.11 -16.75
N THR A 47 -2.83 7.59 -16.70
CA THR A 47 -1.96 7.47 -17.90
C THR A 47 -2.63 6.63 -18.98
N TYR A 48 -3.19 5.49 -18.61
CA TYR A 48 -3.93 4.63 -19.53
C TYR A 48 -5.17 5.33 -20.08
N ASN A 49 -6.00 5.93 -19.23
CA ASN A 49 -7.23 6.62 -19.64
C ASN A 49 -6.94 7.81 -20.56
N HIS A 50 -5.90 8.60 -20.28
CA HIS A 50 -5.48 9.71 -21.15
C HIS A 50 -5.00 9.21 -22.51
N CYS A 51 -4.24 8.12 -22.55
CA CYS A 51 -3.80 7.53 -23.82
C CYS A 51 -4.98 6.97 -24.64
N MET A 52 -5.95 6.32 -23.97
CA MET A 52 -7.13 5.71 -24.60
C MET A 52 -8.02 6.72 -25.32
N LEU A 53 -7.92 8.01 -24.99
CA LEU A 53 -8.64 9.07 -25.72
C LEU A 53 -8.10 9.30 -27.13
N SER A 54 -6.87 8.88 -27.44
CA SER A 54 -6.18 9.25 -28.68
C SER A 54 -5.55 8.08 -29.45
N ARG A 55 -5.39 6.89 -28.83
CA ARG A 55 -4.60 5.79 -29.38
C ARG A 55 -5.29 4.43 -29.16
N GLU A 56 -4.80 3.41 -29.87
CA GLU A 56 -5.26 2.03 -29.71
C GLU A 56 -4.89 1.43 -28.34
N LYS A 57 -5.73 0.48 -27.92
CA LYS A 57 -5.62 -0.19 -26.62
C LYS A 57 -4.24 -0.80 -26.35
N ASN A 58 -3.67 -1.52 -27.32
CA ASN A 58 -2.39 -2.22 -27.14
C ASN A 58 -1.26 -1.23 -26.84
N TYR A 59 -1.19 -0.14 -27.58
CA TYR A 59 -0.21 0.93 -27.36
C TYR A 59 -0.39 1.57 -25.98
N CYS A 60 -1.62 1.81 -25.54
CA CYS A 60 -1.88 2.42 -24.24
C CYS A 60 -1.55 1.52 -23.05
N GLN A 61 -1.73 0.21 -23.19
CA GLN A 61 -1.30 -0.76 -22.17
C GLN A 61 0.22 -0.76 -22.02
N GLU A 62 0.94 -0.78 -23.15
CA GLU A 62 2.40 -0.76 -23.16
C GLU A 62 2.95 0.56 -22.60
N MET A 63 2.36 1.69 -22.99
CA MET A 63 2.73 3.02 -22.48
C MET A 63 2.51 3.12 -20.97
N ALA A 64 1.36 2.65 -20.46
CA ALA A 64 1.08 2.64 -19.03
C ALA A 64 2.07 1.77 -18.25
N TRP A 65 2.50 0.65 -18.83
CA TRP A 65 3.54 -0.22 -18.27
C TRP A 65 4.90 0.49 -18.19
N TYR A 66 5.34 1.16 -19.25
CA TYR A 66 6.60 1.90 -19.24
C TYR A 66 6.59 3.04 -18.22
N VAL A 67 5.49 3.79 -18.14
CA VAL A 67 5.33 4.86 -17.15
C VAL A 67 5.34 4.30 -15.72
N ALA A 68 4.72 3.15 -15.49
CA ALA A 68 4.74 2.48 -14.19
C ALA A 68 6.17 2.09 -13.78
N LEU A 69 6.94 1.47 -14.69
CA LEU A 69 8.33 1.08 -14.44
C LEU A 69 9.22 2.29 -14.17
N ALA A 70 9.12 3.34 -14.99
CA ALA A 70 9.89 4.56 -14.82
C ALA A 70 9.57 5.25 -13.49
N SER A 71 8.28 5.39 -13.16
CA SER A 71 7.84 5.98 -11.91
C SER A 71 8.34 5.19 -10.70
N ASN A 72 8.32 3.85 -10.78
CA ASN A 72 8.77 3.00 -9.68
C ASN A 72 10.29 3.13 -9.47
N PHE A 73 11.05 3.21 -10.55
CA PHE A 73 12.50 3.44 -10.50
C PHE A 73 12.85 4.80 -9.87
N VAL A 74 12.18 5.87 -10.32
CA VAL A 74 12.35 7.23 -9.74
C VAL A 74 11.98 7.25 -8.26
N THR A 75 10.87 6.60 -7.90
CA THR A 75 10.45 6.47 -6.50
C THR A 75 11.51 5.75 -5.65
N GLY A 76 12.13 4.70 -6.20
CA GLY A 76 13.24 3.99 -5.56
C GLY A 76 14.45 4.90 -5.32
N ILE A 77 14.85 5.70 -6.30
CA ILE A 77 15.94 6.68 -6.15
C ILE A 77 15.62 7.70 -5.06
N ILE A 78 14.41 8.27 -5.09
CA ILE A 78 13.96 9.23 -4.08
C ILE A 78 14.01 8.59 -2.68
N LEU A 79 13.51 7.36 -2.53
CA LEU A 79 13.57 6.62 -1.26
C LEU A 79 15.00 6.39 -0.78
N LEU A 80 15.93 6.03 -1.67
CA LEU A 80 17.34 5.86 -1.31
C LEU A 80 17.96 7.16 -0.79
N LEU A 81 17.67 8.29 -1.45
CA LEU A 81 18.15 9.61 -1.02
C LEU A 81 17.52 10.04 0.32
N LEU A 82 16.21 9.84 0.48
CA LEU A 82 15.47 10.22 1.69
C LEU A 82 15.81 9.33 2.90
N CYS A 83 16.18 8.07 2.66
CA CYS A 83 16.53 7.13 3.73
C CYS A 83 17.68 7.65 4.60
N LEU A 84 18.64 8.37 4.02
CA LEU A 84 19.77 9.00 4.72
C LEU A 84 19.30 10.00 5.81
N PHE A 85 18.18 10.68 5.57
CA PHE A 85 17.59 11.66 6.50
C PHE A 85 16.40 11.09 7.28
N GLY A 86 16.04 9.82 7.06
CA GLY A 86 14.83 9.21 7.57
C GLY A 86 14.74 9.23 9.09
N GLU A 87 15.84 8.91 9.80
CA GLU A 87 15.85 8.95 11.27
C GLU A 87 15.70 10.35 11.83
N PHE A 88 16.27 11.36 11.17
CA PHE A 88 16.16 12.76 11.60
C PHE A 88 14.72 13.26 11.48
N ILE A 89 14.07 12.96 10.35
CA ILE A 89 12.67 13.31 10.12
C ILE A 89 11.79 12.55 11.13
N ARG A 90 12.00 11.24 11.32
CA ARG A 90 11.21 10.43 12.28
C ARG A 90 11.30 10.96 13.71
N LYS A 91 12.45 11.46 14.15
CA LYS A 91 12.63 12.01 15.51
C LYS A 91 11.94 13.37 15.70
N LYS A 92 11.81 14.17 14.64
CA LYS A 92 11.18 15.50 14.69
C LYS A 92 9.67 15.48 14.41
N THR A 93 9.20 14.50 13.66
CA THR A 93 7.78 14.37 13.30
C THR A 93 7.01 13.68 14.42
N PRO A 94 5.90 14.25 14.91
CA PRO A 94 5.08 13.60 15.92
C PRO A 94 4.41 12.34 15.33
N SER A 95 4.36 11.25 16.09
CA SER A 95 3.82 9.96 15.65
C SER A 95 2.40 10.03 15.08
N VAL A 96 1.59 10.96 15.61
CA VAL A 96 0.21 11.20 15.14
C VAL A 96 0.14 11.71 13.69
N ALA A 97 1.13 12.48 13.23
CA ALA A 97 1.18 12.98 11.85
C ALA A 97 1.54 11.88 10.84
N LEU A 98 2.34 10.90 11.28
CA LEU A 98 2.66 9.72 10.47
C LEU A 98 1.43 8.81 10.35
N LEU A 99 0.74 8.57 11.47
CA LEU A 99 -0.48 7.76 11.51
C LEU A 99 -1.63 8.35 10.69
N SER A 100 -1.81 9.68 10.75
CA SER A 100 -2.89 10.35 10.00
C SER A 100 -2.73 10.20 8.48
N SER A 101 -1.50 10.33 7.98
CA SER A 101 -1.20 10.22 6.54
C SER A 101 -1.49 8.81 6.01
N ILE A 102 -1.09 7.77 6.76
CA ILE A 102 -1.32 6.37 6.38
C ILE A 102 -2.81 6.02 6.52
N SER A 103 -3.46 6.48 7.58
CA SER A 103 -4.90 6.28 7.81
C SER A 103 -5.74 6.92 6.71
N GLY A 104 -5.43 8.15 6.30
CA GLY A 104 -6.12 8.83 5.21
C GLY A 104 -6.04 8.08 3.88
N LEU A 105 -4.83 7.67 3.48
CA LEU A 105 -4.62 6.87 2.27
C LEU A 105 -5.35 5.52 2.36
N GLY A 106 -5.24 4.82 3.49
CA GLY A 106 -5.94 3.55 3.72
C GLY A 106 -7.46 3.72 3.65
N PHE A 107 -8.01 4.75 4.29
CA PHE A 107 -9.45 5.00 4.30
C PHE A 107 -9.97 5.32 2.90
N VAL A 108 -9.28 6.17 2.13
CA VAL A 108 -9.71 6.52 0.77
C VAL A 108 -9.66 5.30 -0.16
N TYR A 109 -8.56 4.54 -0.17
CA TYR A 109 -8.38 3.47 -1.15
C TYR A 109 -8.94 2.11 -0.74
N LEU A 110 -8.95 1.78 0.55
CA LEU A 110 -9.47 0.50 1.05
C LEU A 110 -10.95 0.58 1.43
N ALA A 111 -11.39 1.69 2.02
CA ALA A 111 -12.79 1.85 2.43
C ALA A 111 -13.62 2.51 1.32
N LEU A 112 -13.33 3.78 0.99
CA LEU A 112 -14.20 4.56 0.10
C LEU A 112 -14.24 4.02 -1.33
N ASN A 113 -13.09 3.65 -1.89
CA ASN A 113 -13.01 3.13 -3.27
C ASN A 113 -13.83 1.84 -3.46
N GLN A 114 -13.93 1.01 -2.42
CA GLN A 114 -14.77 -0.20 -2.43
C GLN A 114 -16.24 0.11 -2.10
N PHE A 115 -16.49 1.11 -1.23
CA PHE A 115 -17.83 1.46 -0.79
C PHE A 115 -18.66 2.19 -1.86
N PHE A 116 -18.08 3.12 -2.62
CA PHE A 116 -18.85 3.89 -3.60
C PHE A 116 -19.50 3.04 -4.71
N PRO A 117 -18.83 2.04 -5.31
CA PRO A 117 -19.46 1.13 -6.25
C PRO A 117 -20.63 0.34 -5.65
N LEU A 118 -20.51 -0.09 -4.38
CA LEU A 118 -21.57 -0.80 -3.66
C LEU A 118 -22.82 0.09 -3.47
N ALA A 119 -22.61 1.37 -3.15
CA ALA A 119 -23.69 2.35 -2.99
C ALA A 119 -24.37 2.72 -4.32
N ALA A 120 -23.67 2.60 -5.46
CA ALA A 120 -24.21 2.90 -6.78
C ALA A 120 -25.17 1.81 -7.32
N THR A 121 -24.99 0.54 -6.90
CA THR A 121 -25.84 -0.60 -7.29
C THR A 121 -26.46 -1.31 -6.08
N PRO A 122 -27.24 -0.61 -5.23
CA PRO A 122 -27.61 -1.11 -3.90
C PRO A 122 -28.47 -2.39 -3.96
N MET A 123 -29.29 -2.54 -5.00
CA MET A 123 -30.16 -3.72 -5.18
C MET A 123 -29.38 -5.04 -5.24
N VAL A 124 -28.16 -5.04 -5.79
CA VAL A 124 -27.34 -6.25 -5.93
C VAL A 124 -26.28 -6.32 -4.82
N SER A 125 -25.82 -5.17 -4.34
CA SER A 125 -24.67 -5.05 -3.43
C SER A 125 -25.01 -5.21 -1.95
N TYR A 126 -26.24 -4.93 -1.52
CA TYR A 126 -26.59 -4.99 -0.09
C TYR A 126 -26.71 -6.41 0.47
N ILE A 127 -27.07 -7.40 -0.35
CA ILE A 127 -27.16 -8.80 0.09
C ILE A 127 -25.76 -9.35 0.45
N PRO A 128 -24.73 -9.28 -0.43
CA PRO A 128 -23.36 -9.64 -0.07
C PRO A 128 -22.83 -8.82 1.11
N LEU A 129 -23.11 -7.52 1.17
CA LEU A 129 -22.67 -6.67 2.27
C LEU A 129 -23.26 -7.13 3.60
N ALA A 130 -24.55 -7.45 3.64
CA ALA A 130 -25.21 -7.97 4.83
C ALA A 130 -24.61 -9.33 5.26
N ILE A 131 -24.33 -10.23 4.31
CA ILE A 131 -23.69 -11.52 4.58
C ILE A 131 -22.29 -11.31 5.18
N VAL A 132 -21.48 -10.41 4.61
CA VAL A 132 -20.14 -10.11 5.13
C VAL A 132 -20.21 -9.47 6.51
N MET A 133 -21.12 -8.53 6.73
CA MET A 133 -21.32 -7.89 8.03
C MET A 133 -21.79 -8.90 9.08
N LEU A 134 -22.74 -9.76 8.75
CA LEU A 134 -23.20 -10.84 9.64
C LEU A 134 -22.10 -11.86 9.90
N GLY A 135 -21.32 -12.26 8.90
CA GLY A 135 -20.21 -13.19 9.11
C GLY A 135 -19.05 -12.59 9.91
N TYR A 136 -18.78 -11.29 9.78
CA TYR A 136 -17.69 -10.62 10.50
C TYR A 136 -18.06 -10.21 11.93
N PHE A 137 -19.29 -9.74 12.15
CA PHE A 137 -19.76 -9.25 13.47
C PHE A 137 -20.69 -10.22 14.20
N GLY A 138 -21.20 -11.25 13.53
CA GLY A 138 -22.19 -12.18 14.09
C GLY A 138 -21.62 -13.32 14.93
N GLY A 139 -20.32 -13.63 14.80
CA GLY A 139 -19.68 -14.74 15.51
C GLY A 139 -19.80 -16.07 14.78
#